data_AF-A0A966UYQ7-F1
#
_entry.id   AF-A0A966UYQ7-F1
#
_cell.length_a   1.000
_cell.length_b   1.000
_cell.length_c   1.000
_cell.angle_alpha   90.00
_cell.angle_beta   90.00
_cell.angle_gamma   90.00
#
_symmetry.space_group_name_H-M   'P 1'
#
loop_
_entity.id
_entity.type
_entity.pdbx_description
1 polymer ?
#
loop_
_entity_poly.entity_id
_entity_poly.type
_entity_poly.pdbx_seq_one_letter_code
_entity_poly.pdbx_strand_id
1 'polypeptide(L)' 'MSVVRDLILQADDQLRYPSGGELRSMVDYLSGGAKRLSVVRALTDNEKK' A
#
# COMPACT_ATOMS: atom_id res chain seq x y z
N MET A 1 -8.68 0.99 -4.35
CA MET A 1 -7.38 1.05 -5.04
C MET A 1 -6.30 0.79 -4.02
N SER A 2 -5.38 -0.14 -4.27
CA SER A 2 -4.28 -0.48 -3.36
C SER A 2 -2.99 -0.53 -4.17
N VAL A 3 -1.96 0.19 -3.72
CA VAL A 3 -0.67 0.30 -4.43
C VAL A 3 -0.09 -1.07 -4.77
N VAL A 4 -0.20 -2.04 -3.85
CA VAL A 4 0.30 -3.41 -4.06
C VAL A 4 -0.50 -4.14 -5.14
N ARG A 5 -1.84 -3.99 -5.14
CA ARG A 5 -2.71 -4.63 -6.14
C ARG A 5 -2.39 -4.11 -7.54
N ASP A 6 -2.27 -2.79 -7.67
CA ASP A 6 -2.14 -2.16 -8.98
C ASP A 6 -0.79 -2.53 -9.62
N LEU A 7 0.27 -2.66 -8.82
CA LEU A 7 1.58 -3.17 -9.27
C LEU A 7 1.54 -4.65 -9.70
N ILE A 8 0.76 -5.49 -9.01
CA ILE A 8 0.62 -6.91 -9.39
C ILE A 8 -0.11 -7.02 -10.73
N LEU A 9 -1.23 -6.29 -10.89
CA LEU A 9 -2.00 -6.31 -12.13
C LEU A 9 -1.17 -5.77 -13.30
N GLN A 10 -0.38 -4.72 -13.09
CA GLN A 10 0.50 -4.20 -14.12
C GLN A 10 1.60 -5.20 -14.53
N ALA A 11 2.15 -5.96 -13.58
CA ALA A 11 3.14 -6.99 -13.87
C ALA A 11 2.50 -8.17 -14.63
N ASP A 12 1.27 -8.54 -14.27
CA ASP A 12 0.47 -9.57 -14.93
C ASP A 12 0.10 -9.18 -16.38
N ASP A 13 -0.35 -7.94 -16.59
CA ASP A 13 -0.62 -7.38 -17.93
C ASP A 13 0.63 -7.39 -18.83
N GLN A 14 1.81 -7.32 -18.22
CA GLN A 14 3.11 -7.38 -18.91
C GLN A 14 3.70 -8.80 -18.96
N LEU A 15 2.96 -9.81 -18.47
CA LEU A 15 3.36 -11.22 -18.39
C LEU A 15 4.74 -11.43 -17.78
N ARG A 16 5.06 -10.64 -16.74
CA ARG A 16 6.35 -10.67 -16.07
C ARG A 16 6.20 -10.64 -14.55
N TYR A 17 7.28 -10.96 -13.86
CA TYR A 17 7.36 -10.69 -12.44
C TYR A 17 7.55 -9.18 -12.16
N PRO A 18 7.13 -8.72 -10.96
CA PRO A 18 7.46 -7.39 -10.50
C PRO A 18 8.98 -7.16 -10.52
N SER A 19 9.38 -5.99 -11.00
CA SER A 19 10.76 -5.55 -11.04
C SER A 19 11.24 -5.15 -9.66
N GLY A 20 12.57 -5.06 -9.46
CA GLY A 20 13.15 -4.64 -8.20
C GLY A 20 12.69 -3.26 -7.72
N GLY A 21 12.42 -2.32 -8.64
CA GLY A 21 11.90 -0.99 -8.31
C GLY A 21 10.44 -1.02 -7.83
N GLU A 22 9.62 -1.88 -8.44
CA GLU A 22 8.23 -2.08 -8.01
C GLU A 22 8.16 -2.77 -6.64
N LEU A 23 9.03 -3.77 -6.41
CA LEU A 23 9.16 -4.41 -5.09
C LEU A 23 9.62 -3.41 -4.02
N ARG A 24 10.59 -2.54 -4.33
CA ARG A 24 11.00 -1.46 -3.42
C ARG A 24 9.83 -0.55 -3.06
N SER A 25 9.04 -0.16 -4.06
CA SER A 25 7.86 0.68 -3.87
C SER A 25 6.82 0.01 -2.98
N MET A 26 6.62 -1.31 -3.11
CA MET A 26 5.75 -2.07 -2.19
C MET A 26 6.28 -2.04 -0.75
N VAL A 27 7.58 -2.26 -0.56
CA VAL A 27 8.22 -2.22 0.77
C VAL A 27 8.08 -0.84 1.39
N ASP A 28 8.32 0.23 0.63
CA ASP A 28 8.22 1.60 1.13
C ASP A 28 6.77 1.94 1.51
N TYR A 29 5.80 1.52 0.70
CA TYR A 29 4.39 1.67 1.01
C TYR A 29 4.00 0.95 2.31
N LEU A 30 4.42 -0.31 2.48
CA LEU A 30 4.11 -1.13 3.65
C LEU A 30 4.79 -0.61 4.92
N SER A 31 6.01 -0.09 4.80
CA SER A 31 6.76 0.52 5.91
C SER A 31 5.99 1.71 6.54
N GLY A 32 5.23 2.45 5.73
CA GLY A 32 4.37 3.54 6.21
C GLY A 32 3.02 3.09 6.83
N GLY A 33 2.74 1.78 6.88
CA GLY A 33 1.42 1.25 7.27
C GLY A 33 1.02 1.59 8.70
N ALA A 34 1.95 1.50 9.66
CA ALA A 34 1.68 1.79 11.07
C ALA A 34 1.19 3.23 11.28
N LYS A 35 1.80 4.20 10.58
CA LYS A 35 1.39 5.62 10.62
C LYS A 35 0.00 5.84 10.03
N ARG A 36 -0.34 5.14 8.95
CA ARG A 36 -1.69 5.23 8.36
C ARG A 36 -2.75 4.67 9.32
N LEU A 37 -2.46 3.53 9.95
CA LEU A 37 -3.35 2.93 10.94
C LEU A 37 -3.55 3.81 12.18
N SER A 38 -2.49 4.49 12.66
CA SER A 38 -2.63 5.40 13.80
C SER A 38 -3.50 6.60 13.47
N VAL A 39 -3.36 7.19 12.28
CA VAL A 39 -4.22 8.29 11.81
C VAL A 39 -5.68 7.84 11.71
N VAL A 40 -5.94 6.67 11.10
CA VAL A 40 -7.30 6.13 10.99
C VAL A 40 -7.93 5.92 12.36
N ARG A 41 -7.19 5.34 13.32
CA ARG A 41 -7.68 5.18 14.70
C ARG A 41 -8.05 6.52 15.34
N ALA A 42 -7.17 7.51 15.26
CA ALA A 42 -7.42 8.83 15.82
C ALA A 42 -8.67 9.51 15.20
N LEU A 43 -8.86 9.36 13.89
CA LEU A 43 -10.06 9.88 13.20
C LEU A 43 -11.32 9.14 13.65
N THR A 44 -11.31 7.80 13.69
CA THR A 44 -12.45 7.00 14.12
C THR A 44 -12.83 7.23 15.57
N ASP A 45 -11.85 7.43 16.46
CA ASP A 45 -12.11 7.71 17.88
C ASP A 45 -12.71 9.10 18.07
N ASN A 46 -12.35 10.08 17.23
CA ASN A 46 -12.92 11.43 17.26
C ASN A 46 -14.33 11.49 16.65
N GLU A 47 -14.67 10.67 15.65
CA GLU A 47 -16.03 10.64 15.08
C GLU A 47 -17.08 10.05 16.05
N LYS A 48 -16.66 9.30 17.07
CA LYS A 48 -17.56 8.71 18.06
C LYS A 48 -17.87 9.61 19.26
N LYS A 49 -17.18 10.75 19.39
CA LYS A 49 -17.41 11.75 20.44
C LYS A 49 -18.31 12.86 19.94
#